data_AF-A0A7V9RE77-F1
#
_entry.id   AF-A0A7V9RE77-F1
#
_cell.length_a   1.000
_cell.length_b   1.000
_cell.length_c   1.000
_cell.angle_alpha   90.00
_cell.angle_beta   90.00
_cell.angle_gamma   90.00
#
_symmetry.space_group_name_H-M   'P 1'
#
loop_
_entity.id
_entity.type
_entity.pdbx_description
1 polymer ?
#
loop_
_entity_poly.entity_id
_entity_poly.type
_entity_poly.pdbx_seq_one_letter_code
_entity_poly.pdbx_strand_id
1 'polypeptide(L)'
;MIPNAADDPFGAMNAMAAVGTVQRAPEIVIVNDGKPVENIGQKSAFATFASIGLPAIFALVIGILLGKILLASDTSGTNADQAKELLGAKDKPQTVSGLKQSLSSIDTLLDETKTKNQFRPDKKFDNELKTLAAKLEVKERAVLSRAKTFNDELAGHTLQFYAGVAEVKALIDTHIKAASADNNALTKSKEKMDAAALKDTENAPLAQSGQLRWAVLIQAPTDQDKTAEFGAKLVELGGVYCGTADKPTAKCPEGESPTAVAYRAEVGAPILTKGDIASPTSDAVPAKKIVQLLSGGVRDTLIKGAEGVASEVYYQKRLRNLYELLRGKAGADGKASGGLIDIGNDLERKMTLEINR
;
A
#
# COMPACT_ATOMS: atom_id res chain seq x y z
N MET A 1 -9.51 -33.01 14.81
CA MET A 1 -9.44 -33.86 13.60
C MET A 1 -9.85 -32.95 12.45
N ILE A 2 -8.95 -32.66 11.51
CA ILE A 2 -9.24 -31.76 10.38
C ILE A 2 -9.95 -32.59 9.31
N PRO A 3 -11.15 -32.21 8.84
CA PRO A 3 -11.82 -32.91 7.75
C PRO A 3 -10.94 -32.92 6.50
N ASN A 4 -10.93 -34.04 5.77
CA ASN A 4 -10.21 -34.14 4.52
C ASN A 4 -10.84 -33.17 3.49
N ALA A 5 -10.02 -32.31 2.89
CA ALA A 5 -10.48 -31.27 1.96
C ALA A 5 -11.09 -31.84 0.67
N ALA A 6 -10.84 -33.11 0.37
CA ALA A 6 -11.46 -33.81 -0.76
C ALA A 6 -12.95 -34.14 -0.51
N ASP A 7 -13.35 -34.31 0.75
CA ASP A 7 -14.68 -34.81 1.13
C ASP A 7 -15.61 -33.70 1.65
N ASP A 8 -15.06 -32.68 2.33
CA ASP A 8 -15.82 -31.48 2.75
C ASP A 8 -14.92 -30.22 2.72
N PRO A 9 -14.88 -29.49 1.60
CA PRO A 9 -14.01 -28.33 1.44
C PRO A 9 -14.40 -27.14 2.35
N PHE A 10 -15.67 -27.05 2.76
CA PHE A 10 -16.14 -25.96 3.63
C PHE A 10 -15.90 -26.28 5.12
N GLY A 11 -16.06 -27.55 5.51
CA GLY A 11 -15.67 -28.04 6.83
C GLY A 11 -14.16 -27.95 7.08
N ALA A 12 -13.34 -28.25 6.07
CA ALA A 12 -11.88 -28.07 6.14
C ALA A 12 -11.47 -26.59 6.28
N MET A 13 -12.12 -25.68 5.55
CA MET A 13 -11.88 -24.23 5.69
C MET A 13 -12.27 -23.68 7.07
N ASN A 14 -13.41 -24.10 7.62
CA ASN A 14 -13.85 -23.65 8.95
C ASN A 14 -13.00 -24.24 10.07
N ALA A 15 -12.54 -25.50 9.93
CA ALA A 15 -11.60 -26.10 10.88
C ALA A 15 -10.22 -25.40 10.85
N MET A 16 -9.74 -24.99 9.67
CA MET A 16 -8.49 -24.23 9.53
C MET A 16 -8.61 -22.80 10.07
N ALA A 17 -9.78 -22.16 9.91
CA ALA A 17 -10.06 -20.85 10.51
C ALA A 17 -10.14 -20.90 12.04
N ALA A 18 -10.65 -21.99 12.61
CA ALA A 18 -10.70 -22.22 14.06
C ALA A 18 -9.33 -22.57 14.68
N VAL A 19 -8.40 -23.15 13.91
CA VAL A 19 -7.01 -23.38 14.35
C VAL A 19 -6.18 -22.08 14.29
N GLY A 20 -6.57 -21.12 13.45
CA GLY A 20 -5.93 -19.80 13.32
C GLY A 20 -6.23 -18.79 14.44
N THR A 21 -7.15 -19.08 15.36
CA THR A 21 -7.51 -18.18 16.47
C THR A 21 -6.85 -18.52 17.80
N VAL A 22 -5.92 -19.49 17.85
CA VAL A 22 -5.09 -19.71 19.05
C VAL A 22 -3.99 -18.67 19.08
N GLN A 23 -4.33 -17.50 19.61
CA GLN A 23 -3.42 -16.42 19.95
C GLN A 23 -2.47 -16.91 21.07
N ARG A 24 -1.36 -17.55 20.70
CA ARG A 24 -0.25 -17.73 21.65
C ARG A 24 0.39 -16.36 21.87
N ALA A 25 0.50 -15.96 23.14
CA ALA A 25 1.23 -14.77 23.54
C ALA A 25 2.63 -14.78 22.92
N PRO A 26 3.15 -13.64 22.43
CA PRO A 26 4.46 -13.61 21.79
C PRO A 26 5.55 -14.00 22.79
N GLU A 27 6.24 -15.11 22.52
CA GLU A 27 7.51 -15.45 23.18
C GLU A 27 8.56 -14.45 22.74
N ILE A 28 8.99 -13.59 23.66
CA ILE A 28 10.10 -12.67 23.43
C ILE A 28 11.38 -13.44 23.66
N VAL A 29 12.05 -13.85 22.58
CA VAL A 29 13.43 -14.34 22.63
C VAL A 29 14.35 -13.13 22.78
N ILE A 30 14.85 -12.89 24.00
CA ILE A 30 15.91 -11.92 24.25
C ILE A 30 17.24 -12.59 23.88
N VAL A 31 17.80 -12.22 22.72
CA VAL A 31 19.19 -12.53 22.40
C VAL A 31 20.07 -11.61 23.24
N ASN A 32 20.61 -12.16 24.33
CA ASN A 32 21.50 -11.45 25.24
C ASN A 32 22.91 -11.38 24.64
N ASP A 33 23.17 -10.37 23.81
CA ASP A 33 24.45 -10.20 23.10
C ASP A 33 25.48 -9.34 23.89
N GLY A 34 25.41 -9.36 25.22
CA GLY A 34 26.48 -8.92 26.12
C GLY A 34 26.93 -7.45 26.02
N LYS A 35 26.14 -6.55 25.41
CA LYS A 35 26.48 -5.13 25.25
C LYS A 35 25.52 -4.22 26.03
N PRO A 36 26.03 -3.17 26.71
CA PRO A 36 25.23 -2.30 27.57
C PRO A 36 24.16 -1.50 26.79
N VAL A 37 23.02 -1.32 27.46
CA VAL A 37 21.70 -0.97 26.91
C VAL A 37 21.52 0.51 26.53
N GLU A 38 22.58 1.21 26.13
CA GLU A 38 22.53 2.65 25.87
C GLU A 38 22.78 3.06 24.41
N ASN A 39 22.91 2.10 23.49
CA ASN A 39 22.98 2.40 22.06
C ASN A 39 22.26 1.35 21.20
N ILE A 40 20.96 1.15 21.44
CA ILE A 40 20.07 0.74 20.36
C ILE A 40 19.73 2.04 19.63
N GLY A 41 20.42 2.26 18.51
CA GLY A 41 20.25 3.43 17.66
C GLY A 41 18.78 3.77 17.48
N GLN A 42 18.46 5.05 17.70
CA GLN A 42 17.16 5.67 17.54
C GLN A 42 16.38 5.03 16.38
N LYS A 43 15.53 4.05 16.69
CA LYS A 43 14.42 3.69 15.81
C LYS A 43 13.56 4.93 15.79
N SER A 44 13.57 5.62 14.65
CA SER A 44 12.84 6.86 14.45
C SER A 44 11.41 6.65 14.92
N ALA A 45 10.89 7.59 15.71
CA ALA A 45 9.53 7.60 16.24
C ALA A 45 8.45 7.39 15.15
N PHE A 46 8.83 7.49 13.87
CA PHE A 46 8.00 7.32 12.68
C PHE A 46 7.36 5.94 12.53
N ALA A 47 8.00 4.86 12.99
CA ALA A 47 7.44 3.49 12.86
C ALA A 47 6.24 3.24 13.80
N THR A 48 6.21 3.90 14.96
CA THR A 48 5.11 3.76 15.94
C THR A 48 3.90 4.65 15.60
N PHE A 49 4.08 5.69 14.76
CA PHE A 49 2.97 6.54 14.31
C PHE A 49 2.08 5.88 13.23
N ALA A 50 2.54 4.83 12.55
CA ALA A 50 1.82 4.23 11.43
C ALA A 50 0.60 3.36 11.81
N SER A 51 0.50 2.88 13.06
CA SER A 51 -0.62 2.04 13.55
C SER A 51 -1.58 2.77 14.51
N ILE A 52 -1.13 3.84 15.18
CA ILE A 52 -1.87 4.55 16.23
C ILE A 52 -2.26 5.99 15.83
N GLY A 53 -1.82 6.46 14.66
CA GLY A 53 -1.88 7.88 14.28
C GLY A 53 -3.28 8.51 14.12
N LEU A 54 -4.32 7.74 13.76
CA LEU A 54 -5.64 8.28 13.43
C LEU A 54 -6.38 8.94 14.62
N PRO A 55 -6.61 8.26 15.76
CA PRO A 55 -7.25 8.90 16.92
C PRO A 55 -6.37 9.99 17.55
N ALA A 56 -5.04 9.83 17.47
CA ALA A 56 -4.09 10.80 18.01
C ALA A 56 -4.10 12.12 17.21
N ILE A 57 -4.17 12.08 15.87
CA ILE A 57 -4.24 13.28 15.03
C ILE A 57 -5.59 13.99 15.22
N PHE A 58 -6.70 13.25 15.26
CA PHE A 58 -8.03 13.82 15.53
C PHE A 58 -8.08 14.53 16.89
N ALA A 59 -7.58 13.89 17.95
CA ALA A 59 -7.51 14.48 19.29
C ALA A 59 -6.54 15.67 19.38
N LEU A 60 -5.41 15.63 18.66
CA LEU A 60 -4.43 16.73 18.64
C LEU A 60 -4.96 17.95 17.89
N VAL A 61 -5.57 17.77 16.71
CA VAL A 61 -6.13 18.86 15.90
C VAL A 61 -7.32 19.49 16.62
N ILE A 62 -8.24 18.68 17.17
CA ILE A 62 -9.35 19.19 17.99
C ILE A 62 -8.83 19.84 19.27
N GLY A 63 -7.83 19.25 19.94
CA GLY A 63 -7.22 19.81 21.15
C GLY A 63 -6.52 21.15 20.92
N ILE A 64 -5.84 21.34 19.78
CA ILE A 64 -5.21 22.60 19.38
C ILE A 64 -6.27 23.66 19.01
N LEU A 65 -7.32 23.25 18.29
CA LEU A 65 -8.43 24.13 17.94
C LEU A 65 -9.19 24.57 19.20
N LEU A 66 -9.51 23.65 20.12
CA LEU A 66 -10.20 23.92 21.39
C LEU A 66 -9.33 24.75 22.36
N GLY A 67 -8.02 24.47 22.46
CA GLY A 67 -7.11 25.19 23.35
C GLY A 67 -6.95 26.68 23.02
N LYS A 68 -7.21 27.08 21.76
CA LYS A 68 -7.18 28.49 21.31
C LYS A 68 -8.51 29.22 21.47
N ILE A 69 -9.60 28.54 21.83
CA ILE A 69 -10.96 29.11 21.98
C ILE A 69 -11.04 30.11 23.15
N LEU A 70 -10.21 29.92 24.17
CA LEU A 70 -10.19 30.74 25.40
C LEU A 70 -9.62 32.17 25.23
N LEU A 71 -9.09 32.55 24.05
CA LEU A 71 -8.28 33.79 23.90
C LEU A 71 -8.66 34.74 22.75
N ALA A 72 -9.79 34.55 22.05
CA ALA A 72 -10.22 35.48 21.00
C ALA A 72 -11.37 36.39 21.47
N SER A 73 -11.15 37.71 21.40
CA SER A 73 -12.04 38.82 21.76
C SER A 73 -13.11 39.13 20.70
N ASP A 74 -14.22 39.70 21.17
CA ASP A 74 -15.47 39.96 20.44
C ASP A 74 -15.32 40.71 19.12
N THR A 75 -16.03 40.22 18.10
CA THR A 75 -16.31 40.93 16.85
C THR A 75 -17.79 41.23 16.78
N SER A 76 -18.15 42.52 16.79
CA SER A 76 -19.49 43.04 16.58
C SER A 76 -19.87 42.94 15.09
N GLY A 77 -20.71 41.97 14.74
CA GLY A 77 -21.36 41.83 13.44
C GLY A 77 -22.60 40.95 13.59
N THR A 78 -23.58 41.11 12.70
CA THR A 78 -24.75 40.22 12.70
C THR A 78 -24.36 38.82 12.23
N ASN A 79 -25.11 37.79 12.64
CA ASN A 79 -24.87 36.41 12.23
C ASN A 79 -24.85 36.26 10.71
N ALA A 80 -25.67 37.02 9.99
CA ALA A 80 -25.77 37.01 8.54
C ALA A 80 -24.49 37.51 7.84
N ASP A 81 -23.88 38.59 8.34
CA ASP A 81 -22.64 39.14 7.76
C ASP A 81 -21.47 38.16 7.92
N GLN A 82 -21.35 37.53 9.10
CA GLN A 82 -20.31 36.54 9.38
C GLN A 82 -20.51 35.25 8.58
N ALA A 83 -21.77 34.81 8.41
CA ALA A 83 -22.12 33.66 7.57
C ALA A 83 -21.79 33.93 6.11
N LYS A 84 -22.08 35.14 5.59
CA LYS A 84 -21.75 35.54 4.21
C LYS A 84 -20.25 35.56 3.96
N GLU A 85 -19.46 36.02 4.93
CA GLU A 85 -18.01 36.05 4.82
C GLU A 85 -17.40 34.64 4.84
N LEU A 86 -17.83 33.77 5.75
CA LEU A 86 -17.36 32.38 5.83
C LEU A 86 -17.82 31.54 4.65
N LEU A 87 -19.07 31.70 4.20
CA LEU A 87 -19.58 31.00 3.03
C LEU A 87 -18.75 31.37 1.80
N GLY A 88 -18.61 32.68 1.54
CA GLY A 88 -17.77 33.28 0.53
C GLY A 88 -17.96 32.71 -0.89
N ALA A 89 -17.14 33.21 -1.82
CA ALA A 89 -17.13 32.74 -3.20
C ALA A 89 -16.15 31.56 -3.38
N LYS A 90 -16.37 30.75 -4.43
CA LYS A 90 -15.57 29.54 -4.73
C LYS A 90 -14.12 29.84 -5.09
N ASP A 91 -13.87 30.98 -5.70
CA ASP A 91 -12.54 31.48 -6.06
C ASP A 91 -11.77 32.06 -4.86
N LYS A 92 -12.46 32.35 -3.74
CA LYS A 92 -11.82 32.82 -2.52
C LYS A 92 -11.29 31.63 -1.71
N PRO A 93 -9.97 31.53 -1.49
CA PRO A 93 -9.42 30.49 -0.63
C PRO A 93 -9.97 30.66 0.79
N GLN A 94 -10.02 29.54 1.54
CA GLN A 94 -10.37 29.50 2.98
C GLN A 94 -11.86 29.74 3.32
N THR A 95 -12.70 30.04 2.34
CA THR A 95 -14.17 30.07 2.50
C THR A 95 -14.73 28.66 2.42
N VAL A 96 -15.95 28.44 2.92
CA VAL A 96 -16.63 27.14 2.79
C VAL A 96 -16.73 26.74 1.31
N SER A 97 -17.15 27.66 0.44
CA SER A 97 -17.25 27.43 -1.00
C SER A 97 -15.91 27.06 -1.65
N GLY A 98 -14.83 27.79 -1.34
CA GLY A 98 -13.52 27.55 -1.94
C GLY A 98 -12.81 26.30 -1.40
N LEU A 99 -12.97 26.01 -0.11
CA LEU A 99 -12.46 24.78 0.49
C LEU A 99 -13.18 23.56 -0.07
N LYS A 100 -14.51 23.61 -0.23
CA LYS A 100 -15.27 22.54 -0.88
C LYS A 100 -14.83 22.28 -2.32
N GLN A 101 -14.58 23.33 -3.10
CA GLN A 101 -14.06 23.16 -4.46
C GLN A 101 -12.69 22.47 -4.45
N SER A 102 -11.82 22.84 -3.50
CA SER A 102 -10.51 22.24 -3.34
C SER A 102 -10.61 20.77 -2.91
N LEU A 103 -11.46 20.45 -1.93
CA LEU A 103 -11.74 19.08 -1.50
C LEU A 103 -12.33 18.23 -2.64
N SER A 104 -13.26 18.77 -3.42
CA SER A 104 -13.82 18.09 -4.59
C SER A 104 -12.76 17.83 -5.68
N SER A 105 -11.82 18.75 -5.88
CA SER A 105 -10.72 18.55 -6.82
C SER A 105 -9.79 17.41 -6.37
N ILE A 106 -9.51 17.34 -5.07
CA ILE A 106 -8.73 16.25 -4.46
C ILE A 106 -9.47 14.92 -4.59
N ASP A 107 -10.78 14.92 -4.34
CA ASP A 107 -11.65 13.76 -4.47
C ASP A 107 -11.63 13.20 -5.91
N THR A 108 -11.82 14.06 -6.91
CA THR A 108 -11.71 13.66 -8.32
C THR A 108 -10.34 13.04 -8.62
N LEU A 109 -9.26 13.65 -8.16
CA LEU A 109 -7.90 13.13 -8.37
C LEU A 109 -7.71 11.74 -7.73
N LEU A 110 -8.25 11.53 -6.52
CA LEU A 110 -8.20 10.24 -5.84
C LEU A 110 -9.06 9.19 -6.56
N ASP A 111 -10.25 9.56 -7.02
CA ASP A 111 -11.18 8.67 -7.72
C ASP A 111 -10.62 8.21 -9.08
N GLU A 112 -10.01 9.14 -9.82
CA GLU A 112 -9.28 8.82 -11.04
C GLU A 112 -8.13 7.84 -10.78
N THR A 113 -7.36 8.07 -9.72
CA THR A 113 -6.21 7.24 -9.37
C THR A 113 -6.65 5.84 -8.92
N LYS A 114 -7.68 5.77 -8.07
CA LYS A 114 -8.32 4.50 -7.68
C LYS A 114 -8.73 3.69 -8.90
N THR A 115 -9.37 4.34 -9.89
CA THR A 115 -9.89 3.68 -11.08
C THR A 115 -8.77 3.27 -12.04
N LYS A 116 -7.79 4.14 -12.28
CA LYS A 116 -6.70 3.92 -13.24
C LYS A 116 -5.67 2.91 -12.74
N ASN A 117 -5.28 2.97 -11.47
CA ASN A 117 -4.15 2.19 -10.97
C ASN A 117 -4.36 1.58 -9.57
N GLN A 118 -5.57 1.63 -9.00
CA GLN A 118 -5.90 1.09 -7.67
C GLN A 118 -5.02 1.66 -6.55
N PHE A 119 -4.70 2.95 -6.61
CA PHE A 119 -3.80 3.63 -5.67
C PHE A 119 -2.38 3.07 -5.65
N ARG A 120 -1.90 2.52 -6.77
CA ARG A 120 -0.48 2.19 -6.89
C ARG A 120 0.37 3.47 -6.79
N PRO A 121 1.58 3.38 -6.21
CA PRO A 121 2.51 4.51 -6.11
C PRO A 121 2.72 5.23 -7.44
N ASP A 122 2.53 6.55 -7.44
CA ASP A 122 2.72 7.40 -8.62
C ASP A 122 3.18 8.80 -8.22
N LYS A 123 4.42 9.12 -8.60
CA LYS A 123 5.06 10.41 -8.30
C LYS A 123 4.33 11.60 -8.95
N LYS A 124 3.71 11.40 -10.11
CA LYS A 124 2.95 12.47 -10.79
C LYS A 124 1.70 12.81 -9.97
N PHE A 125 0.96 11.79 -9.56
CA PHE A 125 -0.16 11.93 -8.65
C PHE A 125 0.24 12.64 -7.35
N ASP A 126 1.36 12.24 -6.71
CA ASP A 126 1.81 12.85 -5.46
C ASP A 126 2.07 14.37 -5.62
N ASN A 127 2.66 14.79 -6.74
CA ASN A 127 2.91 16.20 -7.02
C ASN A 127 1.61 16.99 -7.25
N GLU A 128 0.65 16.41 -7.97
CA GLU A 128 -0.67 17.00 -8.18
C GLU A 128 -1.45 17.12 -6.86
N LEU A 129 -1.44 16.06 -6.05
CA LEU A 129 -2.07 16.03 -4.73
C LEU A 129 -1.46 17.08 -3.80
N LYS A 130 -0.13 17.21 -3.78
CA LYS A 130 0.58 18.26 -3.03
C LYS A 130 0.15 19.67 -3.45
N THR A 131 0.00 19.89 -4.76
CA THR A 131 -0.41 21.19 -5.32
C THR A 131 -1.84 21.54 -4.92
N LEU A 132 -2.74 20.57 -4.93
CA LEU A 132 -4.12 20.77 -4.47
C LEU A 132 -4.19 21.00 -2.96
N ALA A 133 -3.39 20.28 -2.17
CA ALA A 133 -3.36 20.40 -0.71
C ALA A 133 -2.89 21.77 -0.22
N ALA A 134 -2.09 22.49 -1.00
CA ALA A 134 -1.71 23.87 -0.70
C ALA A 134 -2.92 24.82 -0.64
N LYS A 135 -4.05 24.45 -1.25
CA LYS A 135 -5.30 25.24 -1.22
C LYS A 135 -6.16 25.00 0.02
N LEU A 136 -5.83 23.99 0.84
CA LEU A 136 -6.58 23.62 2.05
C LEU A 136 -6.13 24.39 3.31
N GLU A 137 -5.52 25.57 3.16
CA GLU A 137 -5.10 26.36 4.32
C GLU A 137 -6.29 26.92 5.09
N VAL A 138 -6.31 26.66 6.40
CA VAL A 138 -7.34 27.16 7.32
C VAL A 138 -6.74 28.21 8.24
N LYS A 139 -7.31 29.42 8.25
CA LYS A 139 -6.98 30.45 9.25
C LYS A 139 -7.81 30.22 10.51
N GLU A 140 -7.34 29.32 11.37
CA GLU A 140 -8.03 28.90 12.61
C GLU A 140 -8.58 30.06 13.42
N ARG A 141 -7.77 31.10 13.68
CA ARG A 141 -8.18 32.26 14.49
C ARG A 141 -9.37 33.01 13.88
N ALA A 142 -9.38 33.17 12.55
CA ALA A 142 -10.44 33.87 11.85
C ALA A 142 -11.73 33.03 11.84
N VAL A 143 -11.62 31.72 11.63
CA VAL A 143 -12.77 30.80 11.70
C VAL A 143 -13.37 30.76 13.10
N LEU A 144 -12.54 30.61 14.14
CA LEU A 144 -12.98 30.56 15.53
C LEU A 144 -13.69 31.85 15.95
N SER A 145 -13.13 33.02 15.61
CA SER A 145 -13.72 34.32 15.94
C SER A 145 -15.12 34.46 15.35
N ARG A 146 -15.34 33.98 14.13
CA ARG A 146 -16.62 34.06 13.43
C ARG A 146 -17.61 32.99 13.88
N ALA A 147 -17.14 31.78 14.16
CA ALA A 147 -18.00 30.71 14.66
C ALA A 147 -18.66 31.07 16.01
N LYS A 148 -17.99 31.88 16.85
CA LYS A 148 -18.54 32.37 18.12
C LYS A 148 -19.79 33.24 17.98
N THR A 149 -20.02 33.86 16.82
CA THR A 149 -21.20 34.70 16.62
C THR A 149 -22.42 33.87 16.21
N PHE A 150 -22.25 32.59 15.86
CA PHE A 150 -23.35 31.71 15.46
C PHE A 150 -24.05 31.07 16.65
N ASN A 151 -25.25 30.53 16.42
CA ASN A 151 -25.85 29.58 17.36
C ASN A 151 -25.00 28.29 17.46
N ASP A 152 -25.18 27.54 18.54
CA ASP A 152 -24.35 26.35 18.86
C ASP A 152 -24.31 25.32 17.73
N GLU A 153 -25.43 25.13 17.03
CA GLU A 153 -25.51 24.20 15.91
C GLU A 153 -24.64 24.65 14.73
N LEU A 154 -24.84 25.86 14.24
CA LEU A 154 -24.08 26.39 13.10
C LEU A 154 -22.59 26.59 13.45
N ALA A 155 -22.28 26.99 14.70
CA ALA A 155 -20.93 27.02 15.22
C ALA A 155 -20.28 25.63 15.19
N GLY A 156 -20.98 24.60 15.70
CA GLY A 156 -20.51 23.21 15.70
C GLY A 156 -20.22 22.68 14.30
N HIS A 157 -21.15 22.88 13.35
CA HIS A 157 -20.95 22.47 11.95
C HIS A 157 -19.81 23.23 11.27
N THR A 158 -19.65 24.52 11.56
CA THR A 158 -18.53 25.31 11.06
C THR A 158 -17.20 24.74 11.55
N LEU A 159 -17.06 24.53 12.86
CA LEU A 159 -15.85 23.98 13.46
C LEU A 159 -15.55 22.57 12.96
N GLN A 160 -16.56 21.72 12.81
CA GLN A 160 -16.43 20.37 12.28
C GLN A 160 -15.87 20.37 10.86
N PHE A 161 -16.42 21.21 9.97
CA PHE A 161 -15.96 21.28 8.58
C PHE A 161 -14.49 21.75 8.51
N TYR A 162 -14.15 22.84 9.19
CA TYR A 162 -12.79 23.37 9.16
C TYR A 162 -11.76 22.46 9.84
N ALA A 163 -12.14 21.74 10.90
CA ALA A 163 -11.31 20.71 11.51
C ALA A 163 -11.06 19.56 10.54
N GLY A 164 -12.08 19.09 9.83
CA GLY A 164 -11.95 18.05 8.81
C GLY A 164 -11.06 18.48 7.63
N VAL A 165 -11.15 19.74 7.19
CA VAL A 165 -10.25 20.30 6.16
C VAL A 165 -8.79 20.26 6.62
N ALA A 166 -8.53 20.68 7.87
CA ALA A 166 -7.20 20.63 8.46
C ALA A 166 -6.67 19.19 8.58
N GLU A 167 -7.53 18.24 8.93
CA GLU A 167 -7.19 16.81 8.98
C GLU A 167 -6.82 16.26 7.61
N VAL A 168 -7.63 16.52 6.58
CA VAL A 168 -7.33 16.13 5.19
C VAL A 168 -5.97 16.68 4.77
N LYS A 169 -5.68 17.95 5.06
CA LYS A 169 -4.37 18.55 4.77
C LYS A 169 -3.24 17.83 5.51
N ALA A 170 -3.40 17.55 6.79
CA ALA A 170 -2.38 16.87 7.60
C ALA A 170 -2.10 15.43 7.09
N LEU A 171 -3.15 14.71 6.68
CA LEU A 171 -3.02 13.37 6.09
C LEU A 171 -2.30 13.43 4.74
N ILE A 172 -2.61 14.40 3.88
CA ILE A 172 -1.90 14.61 2.62
C ILE A 172 -0.43 14.95 2.90
N ASP A 173 -0.14 15.91 3.78
CA ASP A 173 1.23 16.30 4.09
C ASP A 173 2.04 15.11 4.66
N THR A 174 1.41 14.25 5.46
CA THR A 174 2.00 13.01 5.96
C THR A 174 2.25 12.01 4.83
N HIS A 175 1.27 11.83 3.94
CA HIS A 175 1.40 10.97 2.77
C HIS A 175 2.55 11.41 1.87
N ILE A 176 2.63 12.70 1.52
CA ILE A 176 3.68 13.24 0.65
C ILE A 176 5.07 13.06 1.27
N LYS A 177 5.21 13.25 2.59
CA LYS A 177 6.47 12.98 3.30
C LYS A 177 6.85 11.50 3.24
N ALA A 178 5.89 10.60 3.49
CA ALA A 178 6.12 9.15 3.45
C ALA A 178 6.39 8.63 2.03
N ALA A 179 5.70 9.19 1.02
CA ALA A 179 5.82 8.77 -0.38
C ALA A 179 7.25 8.93 -0.91
N SER A 180 8.04 9.88 -0.40
CA SER A 180 9.45 9.96 -0.76
C SER A 180 10.26 8.76 -0.28
N ALA A 181 9.98 8.23 0.92
CA ALA A 181 10.64 7.04 1.43
C ALA A 181 10.16 5.78 0.70
N ASP A 182 8.86 5.71 0.43
CA ASP A 182 8.27 4.61 -0.34
C ASP A 182 8.88 4.55 -1.74
N ASN A 183 9.04 5.69 -2.43
CA ASN A 183 9.68 5.75 -3.74
C ASN A 183 11.08 5.13 -3.73
N ASN A 184 11.88 5.38 -2.68
CA ASN A 184 13.21 4.76 -2.57
C ASN A 184 13.12 3.24 -2.39
N ALA A 185 12.19 2.75 -1.57
CA ALA A 185 11.98 1.32 -1.39
C ALA A 185 11.48 0.64 -2.68
N LEU A 186 10.62 1.32 -3.44
CA LEU A 186 10.09 0.84 -4.71
C LEU A 186 11.14 0.84 -5.81
N THR A 187 12.00 1.85 -5.88
CA THR A 187 13.15 1.87 -6.80
C THR A 187 14.07 0.69 -6.51
N LYS A 188 14.45 0.45 -5.26
CA LYS A 188 15.24 -0.73 -4.88
C LYS A 188 14.54 -2.04 -5.21
N SER A 189 13.23 -2.11 -5.03
CA SER A 189 12.44 -3.29 -5.36
C SER A 189 12.41 -3.54 -6.86
N LYS A 190 12.33 -2.47 -7.67
CA LYS A 190 12.44 -2.54 -9.12
C LYS A 190 13.83 -3.01 -9.54
N GLU A 191 14.90 -2.48 -8.96
CA GLU A 191 16.27 -2.94 -9.22
C GLU A 191 16.42 -4.44 -8.91
N LYS A 192 15.83 -4.94 -7.81
CA LYS A 192 15.81 -6.38 -7.49
C LYS A 192 15.01 -7.19 -8.51
N MET A 193 13.86 -6.70 -8.95
CA MET A 193 13.06 -7.34 -10.01
C MET A 193 13.84 -7.41 -11.33
N ASP A 194 14.46 -6.30 -11.72
CA ASP A 194 15.25 -6.20 -12.96
C ASP A 194 16.51 -7.08 -12.89
N ALA A 195 17.14 -7.19 -11.71
CA ALA A 195 18.27 -8.10 -11.48
C ALA A 195 17.84 -9.58 -11.44
N ALA A 196 16.62 -9.87 -11.00
CA ALA A 196 16.06 -11.21 -10.99
C ALA A 196 15.50 -11.63 -12.36
N ALA A 197 15.27 -10.68 -13.28
CA ALA A 197 14.84 -10.99 -14.64
C ALA A 197 15.96 -11.73 -15.41
N LEU A 198 15.58 -12.78 -16.12
CA LEU A 198 16.49 -13.50 -17.00
C LEU A 198 16.72 -12.66 -18.26
N LYS A 199 17.99 -12.48 -18.67
CA LYS A 199 18.32 -11.69 -19.87
C LYS A 199 18.40 -12.58 -21.11
N ASP A 200 18.10 -12.00 -22.27
CA ASP A 200 18.24 -12.69 -23.56
C ASP A 200 19.66 -13.21 -23.82
N THR A 201 20.67 -12.51 -23.29
CA THR A 201 22.08 -12.90 -23.39
C THR A 201 22.45 -14.08 -22.49
N GLU A 202 21.56 -14.48 -21.58
CA GLU A 202 21.81 -15.51 -20.58
C GLU A 202 21.02 -16.76 -20.92
N ASN A 203 19.74 -16.59 -21.28
CA ASN A 203 18.83 -17.67 -21.63
C ASN A 203 17.62 -17.09 -22.37
N ALA A 204 17.79 -16.85 -23.68
CA ALA A 204 16.79 -16.22 -24.54
C ALA A 204 15.42 -16.92 -24.54
N PRO A 205 15.32 -18.26 -24.61
CA PRO A 205 14.02 -18.93 -24.62
C PRO A 205 13.18 -18.66 -23.37
N LEU A 206 13.81 -18.62 -22.20
CA LEU A 206 13.10 -18.35 -20.94
C LEU A 206 12.95 -16.84 -20.68
N ALA A 207 13.89 -16.01 -21.10
CA ALA A 207 13.78 -14.55 -21.00
C ALA A 207 12.56 -14.01 -21.78
N GLN A 208 12.33 -14.54 -22.99
CA GLN A 208 11.17 -14.17 -23.82
C GLN A 208 9.81 -14.51 -23.18
N SER A 209 9.77 -15.47 -22.26
CA SER A 209 8.55 -15.83 -21.51
C SER A 209 8.42 -15.07 -20.18
N GLY A 210 9.28 -14.07 -19.92
CA GLY A 210 9.25 -13.28 -18.70
C GLY A 210 9.65 -14.07 -17.46
N GLN A 211 10.44 -15.14 -17.64
CA GLN A 211 10.94 -15.95 -16.53
C GLN A 211 12.06 -15.22 -15.79
N LEU A 212 12.22 -15.63 -14.54
CA LEU A 212 13.26 -15.14 -13.68
C LEU A 212 14.50 -16.02 -13.78
N ARG A 213 15.60 -15.48 -13.29
CA ARG A 213 16.85 -16.18 -13.05
C ARG A 213 16.73 -17.31 -12.02
N TRP A 214 15.62 -17.43 -11.31
CA TRP A 214 15.40 -18.43 -10.28
C TRP A 214 14.30 -19.41 -10.68
N ALA A 215 14.50 -20.68 -10.36
CA ALA A 215 13.53 -21.75 -10.55
C ALA A 215 13.51 -22.69 -9.33
N VAL A 216 12.61 -23.67 -9.33
CA VAL A 216 12.49 -24.68 -8.29
C VAL A 216 12.99 -26.01 -8.83
N LEU A 217 14.02 -26.59 -8.22
CA LEU A 217 14.39 -27.98 -8.41
C LEU A 217 13.55 -28.83 -7.47
N ILE A 218 12.79 -29.77 -8.01
CA ILE A 218 12.11 -30.79 -7.20
C ILE A 218 12.98 -32.03 -7.13
N GLN A 219 13.30 -32.46 -5.92
CA GLN A 219 14.05 -33.68 -5.65
C GLN A 219 13.11 -34.67 -4.98
N ALA A 220 13.05 -35.88 -5.53
CA ALA A 220 12.30 -36.98 -4.95
C ALA A 220 13.14 -38.26 -5.03
N PRO A 221 13.05 -39.15 -4.03
CA PRO A 221 13.65 -40.47 -4.11
C PRO A 221 13.11 -41.20 -5.34
N THR A 222 13.99 -41.89 -6.06
CA THR A 222 13.61 -42.79 -7.15
C THR A 222 14.03 -44.21 -6.80
N ASP A 223 13.54 -45.20 -7.54
CA ASP A 223 13.97 -46.59 -7.35
C ASP A 223 15.49 -46.78 -7.49
N GLN A 224 16.12 -45.90 -8.27
CA GLN A 224 17.57 -45.87 -8.50
C GLN A 224 18.34 -45.02 -7.47
N ASP A 225 17.65 -44.14 -6.74
CA ASP A 225 18.25 -43.20 -5.81
C ASP A 225 17.36 -43.03 -4.58
N LYS A 226 17.30 -44.12 -3.79
CA LYS A 226 16.46 -44.22 -2.59
C LYS A 226 16.95 -43.33 -1.44
N THR A 227 18.17 -42.81 -1.54
CA THR A 227 18.81 -41.96 -0.54
C THR A 227 18.61 -40.46 -0.79
N ALA A 228 18.03 -40.08 -1.94
CA ALA A 228 17.74 -38.69 -2.23
C ALA A 228 16.66 -38.14 -1.28
N GLU A 229 16.92 -36.99 -0.66
CA GLU A 229 15.93 -36.29 0.15
C GLU A 229 14.74 -35.84 -0.72
N PHE A 230 13.53 -36.05 -0.22
CA PHE A 230 12.32 -35.50 -0.84
C PHE A 230 12.17 -34.02 -0.46
N GLY A 231 12.10 -33.14 -1.46
CA GLY A 231 11.93 -31.71 -1.22
C GLY A 231 12.05 -30.86 -2.46
N ALA A 232 12.07 -29.55 -2.25
CA ALA A 232 12.23 -28.54 -3.29
C ALA A 232 13.31 -27.53 -2.90
N LYS A 233 14.13 -27.11 -3.86
CA LYS A 233 15.20 -26.13 -3.67
C LYS A 233 15.08 -25.02 -4.71
N LEU A 234 15.32 -23.78 -4.29
CA LEU A 234 15.51 -22.69 -5.24
C LEU A 234 16.88 -22.83 -5.89
N VAL A 235 16.94 -22.64 -7.20
CA VAL A 235 18.18 -22.75 -7.98
C VAL A 235 18.31 -21.57 -8.93
N GLU A 236 19.54 -21.13 -9.17
CA GLU A 236 19.85 -20.13 -10.20
C GLU A 236 19.93 -20.81 -11.56
N LEU A 237 19.25 -20.26 -12.56
CA LEU A 237 19.29 -20.69 -13.94
C LEU A 237 20.49 -20.08 -14.66
N GLY A 238 21.14 -20.88 -15.49
CA GLY A 238 22.12 -20.47 -16.48
C GLY A 238 21.60 -20.65 -17.91
N GLY A 239 22.52 -20.92 -18.83
CA GLY A 239 22.19 -21.19 -20.24
C GLY A 239 21.35 -22.45 -20.44
N VAL A 240 20.82 -22.62 -21.65
CA VAL A 240 20.01 -23.75 -22.07
C VAL A 240 20.82 -24.82 -22.77
N TYR A 241 20.36 -26.06 -22.70
CA TYR A 241 20.82 -27.14 -23.56
C TYR A 241 19.78 -27.35 -24.67
N CYS A 242 20.26 -27.45 -25.91
CA CYS A 242 19.42 -27.61 -27.10
C CYS A 242 19.79 -28.93 -27.78
N GLY A 243 18.79 -29.73 -28.13
CA GLY A 243 19.01 -31.08 -28.68
C GLY A 243 19.90 -31.95 -27.79
N THR A 244 20.97 -32.50 -28.36
CA THR A 244 21.96 -33.37 -27.70
C THR A 244 23.20 -32.63 -27.22
N ALA A 245 23.20 -31.29 -27.17
CA ALA A 245 24.37 -30.53 -26.78
C ALA A 245 24.83 -30.85 -25.34
N ASP A 246 26.16 -30.96 -25.18
CA ASP A 246 26.82 -31.23 -23.89
C ASP A 246 27.19 -29.96 -23.12
N LYS A 247 27.06 -28.79 -23.76
CA LYS A 247 27.36 -27.48 -23.16
C LYS A 247 26.15 -26.55 -23.25
N PRO A 248 25.90 -25.73 -22.21
CA PRO A 248 24.82 -24.78 -22.25
C PRO A 248 25.15 -23.58 -23.14
N THR A 249 24.16 -23.07 -23.86
CA THR A 249 24.23 -21.87 -24.70
C THR A 249 23.19 -20.84 -24.25
N ALA A 250 23.35 -19.58 -24.66
CA ALA A 250 22.36 -18.55 -24.35
C ALA A 250 21.05 -18.70 -25.16
N LYS A 251 21.12 -19.31 -26.36
CA LYS A 251 20.00 -19.44 -27.28
C LYS A 251 20.10 -20.77 -28.04
N CYS A 252 18.95 -21.38 -28.33
CA CYS A 252 18.87 -22.52 -29.23
C CYS A 252 18.92 -22.10 -30.71
N PRO A 253 19.40 -22.98 -31.60
CA PRO A 253 19.24 -22.80 -33.04
C PRO A 253 17.79 -22.51 -33.43
N GLU A 254 17.60 -21.83 -34.54
CA GLU A 254 16.27 -21.43 -35.02
C GLU A 254 15.40 -22.68 -35.26
N GLY A 255 14.21 -22.71 -34.63
CA GLY A 255 13.29 -23.85 -34.69
C GLY A 255 13.51 -24.93 -33.62
N GLU A 256 14.54 -24.84 -32.78
CA GLU A 256 14.78 -25.77 -31.67
C GLU A 256 14.27 -25.23 -30.32
N SER A 257 13.70 -26.12 -29.50
CA SER A 257 13.31 -25.83 -28.13
C SER A 257 14.35 -26.37 -27.13
N PRO A 258 14.56 -25.70 -25.98
CA PRO A 258 15.47 -26.17 -24.96
C PRO A 258 14.98 -27.49 -24.36
N THR A 259 15.89 -28.47 -24.24
CA THR A 259 15.61 -29.79 -23.65
C THR A 259 15.96 -29.84 -22.17
N ALA A 260 16.93 -29.02 -21.74
CA ALA A 260 17.36 -28.88 -20.35
C ALA A 260 17.90 -27.47 -20.09
N VAL A 261 18.14 -27.14 -18.82
CA VAL A 261 18.80 -25.90 -18.40
C VAL A 261 20.02 -26.20 -17.56
N ALA A 262 21.00 -25.31 -17.60
CA ALA A 262 22.06 -25.30 -16.60
C ALA A 262 21.52 -24.64 -15.34
N TYR A 263 21.85 -25.16 -14.17
CA TYR A 263 21.47 -24.57 -12.90
C TYR A 263 22.58 -24.70 -11.86
N ARG A 264 22.49 -23.90 -10.79
CA ARG A 264 23.30 -24.07 -9.58
C ARG A 264 22.43 -23.91 -8.34
N ALA A 265 22.70 -24.74 -7.34
CA ALA A 265 21.99 -24.69 -6.06
C ALA A 265 22.41 -23.49 -5.21
N GLU A 266 23.68 -23.07 -5.33
CA GLU A 266 24.24 -21.96 -4.58
C GLU A 266 24.56 -20.79 -5.52
N VAL A 267 24.20 -19.57 -5.09
CA VAL A 267 24.43 -18.35 -5.87
C VAL A 267 25.92 -18.15 -6.09
N GLY A 268 26.32 -17.95 -7.35
CA GLY A 268 27.73 -17.73 -7.69
C GLY A 268 28.61 -18.99 -7.68
N ALA A 269 28.04 -20.18 -7.46
CA ALA A 269 28.80 -21.42 -7.61
C ALA A 269 29.39 -21.54 -9.04
N PRO A 270 30.66 -21.99 -9.16
CA PRO A 270 31.35 -22.06 -10.45
C PRO A 270 30.85 -23.21 -11.33
N ILE A 271 30.25 -24.23 -10.73
CA ILE A 271 29.76 -25.41 -11.42
C ILE A 271 28.28 -25.24 -11.71
N LEU A 272 27.93 -25.36 -13.00
CA LEU A 272 26.55 -25.48 -13.45
C LEU A 272 26.24 -26.96 -13.70
N THR A 273 25.13 -27.42 -13.16
CA THR A 273 24.59 -28.77 -13.33
C THR A 273 23.50 -28.76 -14.39
N LYS A 274 23.42 -29.81 -15.22
CA LYS A 274 22.33 -29.97 -16.19
C LYS A 274 21.07 -30.44 -15.45
N GLY A 275 19.94 -29.79 -15.68
CA GLY A 275 18.63 -30.13 -15.12
C GLY A 275 17.55 -30.13 -16.19
N ASP A 276 16.78 -31.21 -16.26
CA ASP A 276 15.71 -31.33 -17.23
C ASP A 276 14.55 -30.40 -16.88
N ILE A 277 13.95 -29.78 -17.89
CA ILE A 277 12.77 -28.92 -17.69
C ILE A 277 11.56 -29.81 -17.44
N ALA A 278 10.75 -29.48 -16.43
CA ALA A 278 9.49 -30.17 -16.21
C ALA A 278 8.52 -29.92 -17.39
N SER A 279 8.04 -31.00 -18.01
CA SER A 279 6.97 -30.94 -19.01
C SER A 279 5.61 -31.05 -18.31
N PRO A 280 4.59 -30.26 -18.70
CA PRO A 280 3.26 -30.27 -18.10
C PRO A 280 2.42 -31.53 -18.41
N THR A 281 3.00 -32.55 -19.04
CA THR A 281 2.30 -33.72 -19.57
C THR A 281 2.18 -34.91 -18.61
N SER A 282 2.49 -34.74 -17.32
CA SER A 282 2.50 -35.84 -16.34
C SER A 282 2.01 -35.38 -14.96
N ASP A 283 1.06 -36.13 -14.38
CA ASP A 283 0.54 -35.93 -13.01
C ASP A 283 1.54 -36.31 -11.89
N ALA A 284 2.68 -36.92 -12.25
CA ALA A 284 3.71 -37.30 -11.28
C ALA A 284 4.61 -36.11 -10.91
N VAL A 285 4.95 -36.00 -9.62
CA VAL A 285 5.96 -35.07 -9.11
C VAL A 285 7.27 -35.32 -9.85
N PRO A 286 7.77 -34.38 -10.66
CA PRO A 286 8.89 -34.65 -11.54
C PRO A 286 10.19 -34.66 -10.73
N ALA A 287 10.68 -35.86 -10.40
CA ALA A 287 11.95 -36.03 -9.70
C ALA A 287 13.12 -35.51 -10.55
N LYS A 288 14.00 -34.71 -9.93
CA LYS A 288 15.21 -34.13 -10.56
C LYS A 288 14.92 -33.20 -11.74
N LYS A 289 13.74 -32.56 -11.76
CA LYS A 289 13.38 -31.58 -12.80
C LYS A 289 13.27 -30.16 -12.25
N ILE A 290 13.49 -29.22 -13.17
CA ILE A 290 13.39 -27.79 -12.97
C ILE A 290 11.97 -27.33 -13.30
N VAL A 291 11.31 -26.74 -12.31
CA VAL A 291 9.97 -26.14 -12.40
C VAL A 291 10.12 -24.62 -12.39
N GLN A 292 9.57 -23.97 -13.40
CA GLN A 292 9.63 -22.52 -13.55
C GLN A 292 8.70 -21.82 -12.56
N LEU A 293 9.14 -20.65 -12.06
CA LEU A 293 8.32 -19.79 -11.20
C LEU A 293 7.39 -18.93 -12.07
N LEU A 294 6.16 -19.42 -12.25
CA LEU A 294 5.13 -18.71 -12.99
C LEU A 294 4.83 -17.32 -12.40
N SER A 295 4.46 -16.40 -13.28
CA SER A 295 4.11 -15.03 -12.87
C SER A 295 2.92 -15.01 -11.92
N GLY A 296 3.05 -14.20 -10.87
CA GLY A 296 2.02 -14.09 -9.83
C GLY A 296 2.46 -13.20 -8.67
N GLY A 297 1.47 -12.70 -7.92
CA GLY A 297 1.70 -11.72 -6.85
C GLY A 297 2.64 -12.21 -5.74
N VAL A 298 2.60 -13.50 -5.40
CA VAL A 298 3.48 -14.09 -4.37
C VAL A 298 4.93 -14.14 -4.84
N ARG A 299 5.17 -14.58 -6.10
CA ARG A 299 6.50 -14.60 -6.71
C ARG A 299 7.11 -13.20 -6.71
N ASP A 300 6.36 -12.23 -7.20
CA ASP A 300 6.85 -10.85 -7.31
C ASP A 300 7.09 -10.23 -5.92
N THR A 301 6.25 -10.57 -4.92
CA THR A 301 6.43 -10.16 -3.51
C THR A 301 7.72 -10.70 -2.92
N LEU A 302 8.06 -11.95 -3.17
CA LEU A 302 9.31 -12.57 -2.69
C LEU A 302 10.54 -11.83 -3.23
N ILE A 303 10.50 -11.38 -4.48
CA ILE A 303 11.64 -10.72 -5.15
C ILE A 303 11.76 -9.25 -4.74
N LYS A 304 10.65 -8.52 -4.73
CA LYS A 304 10.61 -7.13 -4.24
C LYS A 304 11.12 -7.05 -2.80
N GLY A 305 10.79 -8.07 -2.00
CA GLY A 305 11.14 -8.16 -0.59
C GLY A 305 10.19 -7.34 0.29
N ALA A 306 10.33 -7.54 1.60
CA ALA A 306 9.39 -7.02 2.60
C ALA A 306 9.23 -5.49 2.57
N GLU A 307 10.33 -4.74 2.39
CA GLU A 307 10.30 -3.28 2.37
C GLU A 307 9.49 -2.72 1.20
N GLY A 308 9.68 -3.26 0.00
CA GLY A 308 8.94 -2.85 -1.19
C GLY A 308 7.45 -3.10 -1.06
N VAL A 309 7.09 -4.30 -0.63
CA VAL A 309 5.70 -4.72 -0.48
C VAL A 309 5.02 -3.94 0.64
N ALA A 310 5.67 -3.77 1.78
CA ALA A 310 5.15 -2.93 2.86
C ALA A 310 4.92 -1.49 2.38
N SER A 311 5.85 -0.92 1.62
CA SER A 311 5.72 0.44 1.08
C SER A 311 4.51 0.57 0.14
N GLU A 312 4.28 -0.40 -0.77
CA GLU A 312 3.08 -0.42 -1.62
C GLU A 312 1.78 -0.47 -0.80
N VAL A 313 1.73 -1.33 0.22
CA VAL A 313 0.56 -1.51 1.07
C VAL A 313 0.28 -0.26 1.91
N TYR A 314 1.31 0.33 2.54
CA TYR A 314 1.15 1.55 3.33
C TYR A 314 0.75 2.74 2.48
N TYR A 315 1.33 2.88 1.28
CA TYR A 315 0.93 3.91 0.32
C TYR A 315 -0.55 3.81 -0.02
N GLN A 316 -1.01 2.62 -0.42
CA GLN A 316 -2.42 2.38 -0.73
C GLN A 316 -3.34 2.66 0.47
N LYS A 317 -2.94 2.21 1.67
CA LYS A 317 -3.73 2.41 2.89
C LYS A 317 -3.92 3.90 3.21
N ARG A 318 -2.88 4.73 3.06
CA ARG A 318 -2.99 6.18 3.30
C ARG A 318 -3.94 6.85 2.31
N LEU A 319 -3.86 6.51 1.02
CA LEU A 319 -4.76 7.07 0.02
C LEU A 319 -6.22 6.60 0.18
N ARG A 320 -6.43 5.32 0.54
CA ARG A 320 -7.78 4.82 0.86
C ARG A 320 -8.39 5.52 2.06
N ASN A 321 -7.62 5.70 3.13
CA ASN A 321 -8.08 6.43 4.32
C ASN A 321 -8.46 7.87 3.96
N LEU A 322 -7.66 8.55 3.14
CA LEU A 322 -7.96 9.90 2.66
C LEU A 322 -9.24 9.93 1.82
N TYR A 323 -9.41 8.97 0.91
CA TYR A 323 -10.59 8.85 0.07
C TYR A 323 -11.86 8.60 0.90
N GLU A 324 -11.79 7.71 1.89
CA GLU A 324 -12.89 7.43 2.83
C GLU A 324 -13.23 8.63 3.71
N LEU A 325 -12.26 9.44 4.13
CA LEU A 325 -12.53 10.66 4.90
C LEU A 325 -13.28 11.71 4.07
N LEU A 326 -12.96 11.84 2.79
CA LEU A 326 -13.59 12.80 1.89
C LEU A 326 -15.03 12.41 1.53
N ARG A 327 -15.26 11.15 1.13
CA ARG A 327 -16.57 10.65 0.66
C ARG A 327 -17.42 10.04 1.76
N GLY A 328 -16.83 9.68 2.89
CA GLY A 328 -17.47 8.86 3.90
C GLY A 328 -17.39 7.38 3.55
N LYS A 329 -17.92 6.53 4.44
CA LYS A 329 -17.98 5.09 4.21
C LYS A 329 -19.22 4.74 3.40
N ALA A 330 -19.09 3.75 2.52
CA ALA A 330 -20.24 3.20 1.83
C ALA A 330 -21.20 2.57 2.85
N GLY A 331 -22.45 3.03 2.85
CA GLY A 331 -23.53 2.43 3.61
C GLY A 331 -23.99 1.10 3.01
N ALA A 332 -24.99 0.47 3.64
CA ALA A 332 -25.60 -0.77 3.14
C ALA A 332 -26.26 -0.60 1.75
N ASP A 333 -26.57 0.63 1.36
CA ASP A 333 -27.11 1.01 0.05
C ASP A 333 -26.01 1.25 -1.00
N GLY A 334 -24.74 1.04 -0.65
CA GLY A 334 -23.58 1.25 -1.52
C GLY A 334 -23.22 2.71 -1.76
N LYS A 335 -23.94 3.67 -1.15
CA LYS A 335 -23.65 5.10 -1.28
C LYS A 335 -22.73 5.53 -0.16
N ALA A 336 -21.69 6.27 -0.52
CA ALA A 336 -20.85 6.92 0.47
C ALA A 336 -21.64 8.07 1.11
N SER A 337 -21.63 8.15 2.43
CA SER A 337 -22.28 9.24 3.16
C SER A 337 -21.51 9.61 4.42
N GLY A 338 -21.67 10.86 4.85
CA GLY A 338 -21.06 11.37 6.07
C GLY A 338 -19.58 11.73 5.92
N GLY A 339 -19.11 11.85 4.67
CA GLY A 339 -17.78 12.37 4.36
C GLY A 339 -17.67 13.88 4.55
N LEU A 340 -16.45 14.39 4.53
CA LEU A 340 -16.19 15.82 4.65
C LEU A 340 -16.88 16.67 3.56
N ILE A 341 -17.05 16.11 2.36
CA ILE A 341 -17.78 16.79 1.28
C ILE A 341 -19.25 16.99 1.65
N ASP A 342 -19.90 15.98 2.26
CA ASP A 342 -21.28 16.07 2.72
C ASP A 342 -21.43 17.07 3.86
N ILE A 343 -20.48 17.07 4.80
CA ILE A 343 -20.43 18.06 5.90
C ILE A 343 -20.33 19.48 5.32
N GLY A 344 -19.50 19.69 4.29
CA GLY A 344 -19.41 20.97 3.60
C GLY A 344 -20.70 21.35 2.85
N ASN A 345 -21.39 20.38 2.24
CA ASN A 345 -22.69 20.59 1.59
C ASN A 345 -23.76 21.03 2.59
N ASP A 346 -23.82 20.36 3.74
CA ASP A 346 -24.75 20.72 4.81
C ASP A 346 -24.45 22.10 5.40
N LEU A 347 -23.16 22.39 5.65
CA LEU A 347 -22.74 23.70 6.19
C LEU A 347 -23.09 24.85 5.25
N GLU A 348 -22.82 24.72 3.94
CA GLU A 348 -23.18 25.72 2.94
C GLU A 348 -24.70 25.99 2.93
N ARG A 349 -25.51 24.93 3.00
CA ARG A 349 -26.96 25.05 3.10
C ARG A 349 -27.39 25.81 4.36
N LYS A 350 -26.84 25.45 5.52
CA LYS A 350 -27.16 26.10 6.81
C LYS A 350 -26.74 27.57 6.83
N MET A 351 -25.55 27.90 6.33
CA MET A 351 -25.08 29.28 6.20
C MET A 351 -25.98 30.10 5.26
N THR A 352 -26.40 29.51 4.14
CA THR A 352 -27.32 30.17 3.19
C THR A 352 -28.68 30.48 3.84
N LEU A 353 -29.21 29.57 4.65
CA LEU A 353 -30.45 29.81 5.40
C LEU A 353 -30.28 30.94 6.43
N GLU A 354 -29.17 30.97 7.15
CA GLU A 354 -28.89 32.03 8.14
C GLU A 354 -28.69 33.41 7.49
N ILE A 355 -28.13 33.47 6.29
CA ILE A 355 -28.00 34.73 5.51
C ILE A 355 -29.37 35.28 5.09
N ASN A 356 -30.35 34.41 4.86
CA ASN A 356 -31.67 34.78 4.34
C ASN A 356 -32.74 34.97 5.43
N ARG A 357 -32.38 34.83 6.72
CA ARG A 357 -33.26 35.08 7.87
C ARG A 357 -33.32 36.56 8.22
#